data_AF-A0A2H0I2Z8-F1
#
_entry.id   AF-A0A2H0I2Z8-F1
#
_cell.length_a   1.000
_cell.length_b   1.000
_cell.length_c   1.000
_cell.angle_alpha   90.00
_cell.angle_beta   90.00
_cell.angle_gamma   90.00
#
_symmetry.space_group_name_H-M   'P 1'
#
loop_
_entity.id
_entity.type
_entity.pdbx_description
1 polymer ?
#
loop_
_entity_poly.entity_id
_entity_poly.type
_entity_poly.pdbx_seq_one_letter_code
_entity_poly.pdbx_strand_id
1 'polypeptide(L)'
;MQQPIISIGTGNFFYWNLSLVQKLRYLQNIEDISGIEISCVPHGTKFSSEEISLLAKYSYNTLHLWKFDATDKEWMMYCKNIIPNFRHFVVHPDAANLDDIDSETEECLSFENMDPRKVAYQKPEEMEVLFNRFPKAKFTFDINHAEENNIPRIEFQSLKNPEQLHFSTVNHNFYPEFPEIDTSHALAHLNPNFDKNIIPWIGIDTIITLEGVFPVDNQSFILNELNYIKNNI
;
A
#
# COMPACT_ATOMS: atom_id res chain seq x y z
N MET A 1 1.41 15.88 19.17
CA MET A 1 1.58 15.54 17.74
C MET A 1 0.48 14.56 17.40
N GLN A 2 -0.21 14.76 16.28
CA GLN A 2 -1.19 13.79 15.80
C GLN A 2 -0.44 12.50 15.43
N GLN A 3 -0.97 11.35 15.81
CA GLN A 3 -0.34 10.08 15.44
C GLN A 3 -0.54 9.81 13.95
N PRO A 4 0.42 9.18 13.27
CA PRO A 4 0.27 8.80 11.87
C PRO A 4 -0.90 7.83 11.70
N ILE A 5 -1.58 7.90 10.55
CA ILE A 5 -2.62 6.94 10.18
C ILE A 5 -1.91 5.69 9.68
N ILE A 6 -1.92 4.62 10.46
CA ILE A 6 -1.23 3.37 10.08
C ILE A 6 -2.24 2.36 9.52
N SER A 7 -1.90 1.79 8.36
CA SER A 7 -2.63 0.75 7.66
C SER A 7 -1.75 -0.49 7.48
N ILE A 8 -2.35 -1.67 7.33
CA ILE A 8 -1.62 -2.90 6.98
C ILE A 8 -2.19 -3.51 5.71
N GLY A 9 -1.30 -3.86 4.77
CA GLY A 9 -1.65 -4.65 3.60
C GLY A 9 -2.02 -6.09 3.96
N THR A 10 -3.12 -6.60 3.40
CA THR A 10 -3.44 -8.04 3.56
C THR A 10 -2.50 -8.93 2.76
N GLY A 11 -1.75 -8.34 1.82
CA GLY A 11 -0.64 -8.97 1.09
C GLY A 11 0.52 -9.39 2.00
N ASN A 12 0.75 -8.69 3.11
CA ASN A 12 1.84 -8.99 4.05
C ASN A 12 1.75 -10.39 4.68
N PHE A 13 0.54 -10.96 4.72
CA PHE A 13 0.24 -12.30 5.22
C PHE A 13 0.40 -13.40 4.15
N PHE A 14 1.08 -13.12 3.04
CA PHE A 14 1.17 -14.01 1.88
C PHE A 14 1.48 -15.47 2.25
N TYR A 15 2.42 -15.68 3.17
CA TYR A 15 2.87 -17.01 3.57
C TYR A 15 1.96 -17.74 4.56
N TRP A 16 0.95 -17.08 5.12
CA TRP A 16 0.11 -17.69 6.17
C TRP A 16 -1.09 -18.45 5.61
N ASN A 17 -1.32 -18.39 4.28
CA ASN A 17 -2.45 -19.03 3.60
C ASN A 17 -3.81 -18.80 4.31
N LEU A 18 -4.04 -17.57 4.77
CA LEU A 18 -5.25 -17.17 5.47
C LEU A 18 -6.28 -16.56 4.51
N SER A 19 -7.56 -16.79 4.79
CA SER A 19 -8.65 -16.02 4.17
C SER A 19 -8.63 -14.56 4.64
N LEU A 20 -9.28 -13.67 3.90
CA LEU A 20 -9.41 -12.27 4.30
C LEU A 20 -10.06 -12.13 5.68
N VAL A 21 -11.13 -12.88 5.97
CA VAL A 21 -11.76 -12.92 7.30
C VAL A 21 -10.76 -13.27 8.40
N GLN A 22 -9.93 -14.29 8.19
CA GLN A 22 -8.93 -14.70 9.18
C GLN A 22 -7.89 -13.61 9.41
N LYS A 23 -7.38 -12.98 8.34
CA LYS A 23 -6.45 -11.84 8.44
C LYS A 23 -7.07 -10.67 9.20
N LEU A 24 -8.30 -10.27 8.85
CA LEU A 24 -9.00 -9.18 9.51
C LEU A 24 -9.29 -9.45 10.99
N ARG A 25 -9.68 -10.69 11.33
CA ARG A 25 -9.89 -11.11 12.73
C ARG A 25 -8.60 -11.16 13.54
N TYR A 26 -7.48 -11.42 12.89
CA TYR A 26 -6.17 -11.37 13.51
C TYR A 26 -5.78 -9.93 13.85
N LEU A 27 -5.90 -9.04 12.86
CA LEU A 27 -5.54 -7.62 12.96
C LEU A 27 -6.42 -6.81 13.91
N GLN A 28 -7.70 -7.18 14.09
CA GLN A 28 -8.64 -6.41 14.93
C GLN A 28 -8.22 -6.28 16.40
N ASN A 29 -7.27 -7.10 16.86
CA ASN A 29 -6.78 -7.11 18.23
C ASN A 29 -5.55 -6.22 18.42
N ILE A 30 -5.12 -5.50 17.38
CA ILE A 30 -3.95 -4.62 17.40
C ILE A 30 -4.45 -3.17 17.35
N GLU A 31 -4.42 -2.47 18.49
CA GLU A 31 -5.06 -1.15 18.67
C GLU A 31 -4.49 -0.03 17.77
N ASP A 32 -3.26 -0.20 17.30
CA ASP A 32 -2.51 0.82 16.58
C ASP A 32 -2.77 0.84 15.07
N ILE A 33 -3.61 -0.07 14.58
CA ILE A 33 -3.96 -0.17 13.16
C ILE A 33 -5.26 0.58 12.92
N SER A 34 -5.16 1.67 12.15
CA SER A 34 -6.29 2.52 11.79
C SER A 34 -6.91 2.16 10.45
N GLY A 35 -6.19 1.44 9.59
CA GLY A 35 -6.65 1.08 8.25
C GLY A 35 -6.23 -0.29 7.76
N ILE A 36 -6.89 -0.74 6.69
CA ILE A 36 -6.52 -1.95 5.97
C ILE A 36 -6.37 -1.61 4.50
N GLU A 37 -5.25 -2.02 3.91
CA GLU A 37 -5.17 -2.18 2.48
C GLU A 37 -5.48 -3.61 2.10
N ILE A 38 -6.53 -3.78 1.32
CA ILE A 38 -6.95 -5.08 0.83
C ILE A 38 -6.15 -5.35 -0.45
N SER A 39 -5.29 -6.36 -0.45
CA SER A 39 -4.43 -6.71 -1.58
C SER A 39 -4.76 -8.10 -2.13
N CYS A 40 -4.37 -8.36 -3.39
CA CYS A 40 -4.48 -9.66 -4.06
C CYS A 40 -5.91 -10.20 -4.19
N VAL A 41 -6.90 -9.31 -4.36
CA VAL A 41 -8.30 -9.71 -4.56
C VAL A 41 -8.58 -9.91 -6.05
N PRO A 42 -9.03 -11.10 -6.48
CA PRO A 42 -9.40 -11.32 -7.88
C PRO A 42 -10.55 -10.41 -8.32
N HIS A 43 -10.53 -10.00 -9.60
CA HIS A 43 -11.64 -9.29 -10.21
C HIS A 43 -12.97 -10.01 -9.98
N GLY A 44 -14.04 -9.24 -9.73
CA GLY A 44 -15.39 -9.78 -9.56
C GLY A 44 -15.62 -10.44 -8.20
N THR A 45 -14.63 -10.43 -7.31
CA THR A 45 -14.80 -10.91 -5.93
C THR A 45 -15.90 -10.12 -5.24
N LYS A 46 -16.84 -10.84 -4.65
CA LYS A 46 -17.87 -10.28 -3.78
C LYS A 46 -17.44 -10.43 -2.33
N PHE A 47 -17.46 -9.33 -1.60
CA PHE A 47 -17.17 -9.36 -0.17
C PHE A 47 -18.39 -9.87 0.59
N SER A 48 -18.15 -10.79 1.51
CA SER A 48 -19.15 -11.28 2.45
C SER A 48 -19.58 -10.20 3.44
N SER A 49 -20.76 -10.37 4.03
CA SER A 49 -21.24 -9.47 5.09
C SER A 49 -20.31 -9.44 6.30
N GLU A 50 -19.63 -10.56 6.58
CA GLU A 50 -18.65 -10.64 7.65
C GLU A 50 -17.40 -9.81 7.33
N GLU A 51 -16.83 -9.92 6.13
CA GLU A 51 -15.67 -9.10 5.72
C GLU A 51 -16.00 -7.62 5.81
N ILE A 52 -17.16 -7.21 5.29
CA ILE A 52 -17.65 -5.83 5.36
C ILE A 52 -17.77 -5.36 6.82
N SER A 53 -18.34 -6.20 7.70
CA SER A 53 -18.49 -5.88 9.12
C SER A 53 -17.16 -5.76 9.86
N LEU A 54 -16.16 -6.56 9.48
CA LEU A 54 -14.80 -6.47 10.04
C LEU A 54 -14.07 -5.22 9.52
N LEU A 55 -14.18 -4.92 8.23
CA LEU A 55 -13.60 -3.72 7.62
C LEU A 55 -14.19 -2.42 8.21
N ALA A 56 -15.45 -2.45 8.63
CA ALA A 56 -16.13 -1.29 9.25
C ALA A 56 -15.52 -0.84 10.58
N LYS A 57 -14.67 -1.68 11.20
CA LYS A 57 -13.98 -1.35 12.44
C LYS A 57 -12.77 -0.43 12.21
N TYR A 58 -12.26 -0.38 10.98
CA TYR A 58 -11.13 0.46 10.61
C TYR A 58 -11.62 1.81 10.09
N SER A 59 -10.84 2.85 10.35
CA SER A 59 -11.15 4.23 9.96
C SER A 59 -10.92 4.49 8.47
N TYR A 60 -10.10 3.67 7.81
CA TYR A 60 -9.75 3.82 6.40
C TYR A 60 -9.55 2.45 5.75
N ASN A 61 -10.07 2.27 4.54
CA ASN A 61 -9.80 1.07 3.75
C ASN A 61 -9.39 1.44 2.33
N THR A 62 -8.39 0.75 1.79
CA THR A 62 -7.97 0.84 0.39
C THR A 62 -8.01 -0.54 -0.26
N LEU A 63 -7.97 -0.57 -1.59
CA LEU A 63 -7.87 -1.81 -2.36
C LEU A 63 -6.72 -1.69 -3.35
N HIS A 64 -5.73 -2.56 -3.23
CA HIS A 64 -4.62 -2.65 -4.19
C HIS A 64 -5.02 -3.55 -5.34
N LEU A 65 -5.15 -2.95 -6.52
CA LEU A 65 -5.56 -3.62 -7.73
C LEU A 65 -4.36 -4.28 -8.38
N TRP A 66 -4.48 -5.58 -8.70
CA TRP A 66 -3.46 -6.27 -9.50
C TRP A 66 -3.42 -5.74 -10.94
N LYS A 67 -4.57 -5.38 -11.49
CA LYS A 67 -4.69 -4.78 -12.83
C LYS A 67 -5.91 -3.87 -12.89
N PHE A 68 -5.94 -2.99 -13.89
CA PHE A 68 -7.11 -2.20 -14.22
C PHE A 68 -7.36 -2.15 -15.74
N ASP A 69 -8.56 -2.49 -16.17
CA ASP A 69 -9.07 -2.27 -17.53
C ASP A 69 -10.55 -1.86 -17.52
N ALA A 70 -11.13 -1.54 -18.68
CA ALA A 70 -12.53 -1.11 -18.78
C ALA A 70 -13.54 -2.08 -18.14
N THR A 71 -13.22 -3.38 -18.06
CA THR A 71 -14.10 -4.38 -17.45
C THR A 71 -14.10 -4.31 -15.92
N ASP A 72 -13.08 -3.69 -15.33
CA ASP A 72 -12.97 -3.53 -13.88
C ASP A 72 -13.85 -2.40 -13.31
N LYS A 73 -14.32 -1.46 -14.16
CA LYS A 73 -15.01 -0.25 -13.69
C LYS A 73 -16.23 -0.55 -12.82
N GLU A 74 -17.12 -1.43 -13.26
CA GLU A 74 -18.33 -1.77 -12.50
C GLU A 74 -17.99 -2.41 -11.16
N TRP A 75 -16.99 -3.30 -11.14
CA TRP A 75 -16.54 -3.97 -9.92
C TRP A 75 -15.87 -3.00 -8.95
N MET A 76 -15.02 -2.09 -9.45
CA MET A 76 -14.44 -1.03 -8.62
C MET A 76 -15.53 -0.16 -7.99
N MET A 77 -16.52 0.28 -8.76
CA MET A 77 -17.60 1.08 -8.21
C MET A 77 -18.44 0.31 -7.19
N TYR A 78 -18.65 -1.00 -7.41
CA TYR A 78 -19.22 -1.87 -6.38
C TYR A 78 -18.36 -1.88 -5.11
N CYS A 79 -17.06 -2.14 -5.21
CA CYS A 79 -16.13 -2.16 -4.07
C CYS A 79 -16.13 -0.84 -3.31
N LYS A 80 -16.03 0.29 -4.01
CA LYS A 80 -16.08 1.64 -3.44
C LYS A 80 -17.35 1.86 -2.60
N ASN A 81 -18.49 1.30 -3.04
CA ASN A 81 -19.78 1.51 -2.39
C ASN A 81 -20.03 0.55 -1.21
N ILE A 82 -19.43 -0.64 -1.22
CA ILE A 82 -19.70 -1.67 -0.20
C ILE A 82 -18.61 -1.75 0.87
N ILE A 83 -17.38 -1.32 0.57
CA ILE A 83 -16.29 -1.27 1.54
C ILE A 83 -16.49 0.00 2.40
N PRO A 84 -16.66 -0.13 3.72
CA PRO A 84 -16.86 1.01 4.60
C PRO A 84 -15.59 1.86 4.68
N ASN A 85 -15.74 3.18 4.84
CA ASN A 85 -14.62 4.11 4.95
C ASN A 85 -13.57 3.98 3.83
N PHE A 86 -14.02 3.58 2.63
CA PHE A 86 -13.16 3.40 1.47
C PHE A 86 -12.55 4.72 1.01
N ARG A 87 -11.26 4.71 0.67
CA ARG A 87 -10.50 5.92 0.29
C ARG A 87 -10.16 5.97 -1.18
N HIS A 88 -9.46 4.97 -1.67
CA HIS A 88 -9.02 4.90 -3.05
C HIS A 88 -8.55 3.49 -3.40
N PHE A 89 -8.41 3.24 -4.70
CA PHE A 89 -7.76 2.08 -5.25
C PHE A 89 -6.29 2.41 -5.50
N VAL A 90 -5.37 1.60 -4.97
CA VAL A 90 -3.96 1.68 -5.36
C VAL A 90 -3.78 0.85 -6.62
N VAL A 91 -3.08 1.38 -7.62
CA VAL A 91 -2.82 0.66 -8.87
C VAL A 91 -1.43 0.97 -9.39
N HIS A 92 -0.76 -0.07 -9.86
CA HIS A 92 0.46 0.06 -10.63
C HIS A 92 0.12 0.57 -12.04
N PRO A 93 0.65 1.72 -12.49
CA PRO A 93 0.34 2.27 -13.81
C PRO A 93 0.73 1.36 -14.98
N ASP A 94 1.69 0.44 -14.83
CA ASP A 94 2.04 -0.55 -15.86
C ASP A 94 1.02 -1.68 -15.99
N ALA A 95 0.20 -1.90 -14.97
CA ALA A 95 -0.85 -2.92 -14.94
C ALA A 95 -2.25 -2.34 -15.26
N ALA A 96 -2.32 -1.06 -15.60
CA ALA A 96 -3.55 -0.37 -15.98
C ALA A 96 -3.58 -0.09 -17.49
N ASN A 97 -4.71 -0.34 -18.13
CA ASN A 97 -4.99 0.24 -19.45
C ASN A 97 -5.39 1.71 -19.26
N LEU A 98 -4.41 2.61 -19.37
CA LEU A 98 -4.59 4.04 -19.10
C LEU A 98 -5.63 4.71 -20.01
N ASP A 99 -5.92 4.14 -21.19
CA ASP A 99 -6.94 4.67 -22.10
C ASP A 99 -8.37 4.39 -21.62
N ASP A 100 -8.56 3.46 -20.69
CA ASP A 100 -9.85 3.10 -20.10
C ASP A 100 -10.20 3.94 -18.85
N ILE A 101 -9.28 4.81 -18.40
CA ILE A 101 -9.49 5.67 -17.23
C ILE A 101 -10.28 6.91 -17.64
N ASP A 102 -11.53 7.00 -17.19
CA ASP A 102 -12.33 8.22 -17.25
C ASP A 102 -12.26 9.03 -15.95
N SER A 103 -12.91 10.20 -15.94
CA SER A 103 -12.85 11.12 -14.80
C SER A 103 -13.41 10.56 -13.49
N GLU A 104 -14.37 9.63 -13.56
CA GLU A 104 -14.97 9.03 -12.37
C GLU A 104 -14.01 8.02 -11.74
N THR A 105 -13.41 7.18 -12.57
CA THR A 105 -12.39 6.23 -12.14
C THR A 105 -11.15 6.97 -11.63
N GLU A 106 -10.68 7.99 -12.36
CA GLU A 106 -9.50 8.79 -12.03
C GLU A 106 -9.53 9.32 -10.59
N GLU A 107 -10.65 9.91 -10.16
CA GLU A 107 -10.82 10.46 -8.80
C GLU A 107 -10.70 9.38 -7.70
N CYS A 108 -10.88 8.12 -8.05
CA CYS A 108 -10.81 6.99 -7.15
C CYS A 108 -9.44 6.31 -7.14
N LEU A 109 -8.55 6.61 -8.10
CA LEU A 109 -7.25 5.97 -8.23
C LEU A 109 -6.16 6.69 -7.43
N SER A 110 -5.19 5.90 -7.00
CA SER A 110 -3.88 6.33 -6.54
C SER A 110 -2.83 5.55 -7.31
N PHE A 111 -1.98 6.24 -8.07
CA PHE A 111 -0.91 5.59 -8.83
C PHE A 111 0.31 5.40 -7.96
N GLU A 112 0.90 4.21 -8.05
CA GLU A 112 2.11 3.82 -7.34
C GLU A 112 3.34 3.98 -8.25
N ASN A 113 4.47 4.48 -7.71
CA ASN A 113 5.74 4.45 -8.44
C ASN A 113 6.27 3.02 -8.51
N MET A 114 6.97 2.67 -9.59
CA MET A 114 7.25 1.27 -9.94
C MET A 114 8.65 0.80 -9.58
N ASP A 115 8.78 -0.51 -9.36
CA ASP A 115 10.06 -1.20 -9.14
C ASP A 115 10.91 -1.36 -10.44
N PRO A 116 12.22 -1.68 -10.32
CA PRO A 116 13.13 -1.80 -11.48
C PRO A 116 12.80 -2.92 -12.49
N ARG A 117 11.97 -3.90 -12.13
CA ARG A 117 11.55 -5.00 -13.03
C ARG A 117 10.58 -4.51 -14.10
N LYS A 118 10.04 -3.29 -13.92
CA LYS A 118 9.07 -2.66 -14.82
C LYS A 118 9.76 -1.80 -15.87
N VAL A 119 9.00 -1.32 -16.85
CA VAL A 119 9.58 -0.60 -18.00
C VAL A 119 9.42 0.93 -17.88
N ALA A 120 8.49 1.41 -17.05
CA ALA A 120 8.15 2.82 -16.92
C ALA A 120 7.59 3.13 -15.53
N TYR A 121 7.44 4.42 -15.24
CA TYR A 121 6.85 4.97 -14.02
C TYR A 121 7.69 4.70 -12.76
N GLN A 122 8.99 4.51 -12.95
CA GLN A 122 9.96 4.33 -11.88
C GLN A 122 10.45 5.67 -11.35
N LYS A 123 10.55 6.67 -12.23
CA LYS A 123 11.16 7.96 -11.95
C LYS A 123 10.14 9.08 -11.78
N PRO A 124 10.47 10.14 -11.01
CA PRO A 124 9.58 11.29 -10.85
C PRO A 124 9.13 11.90 -12.19
N GLU A 125 10.02 12.11 -13.16
CA GLU A 125 9.66 12.71 -14.45
C GLU A 125 8.66 11.86 -15.26
N GLU A 126 8.66 10.54 -15.08
CA GLU A 126 7.71 9.63 -15.73
C GLU A 126 6.35 9.69 -15.03
N MET A 127 6.35 9.75 -13.69
CA MET A 127 5.15 9.94 -12.88
C MET A 127 4.53 11.32 -13.11
N GLU A 128 5.33 12.36 -13.37
CA GLU A 128 4.84 13.69 -13.71
C GLU A 128 4.01 13.69 -14.99
N VAL A 129 4.44 12.97 -16.03
CA VAL A 129 3.65 12.79 -17.26
C VAL A 129 2.31 12.13 -16.95
N LEU A 130 2.31 11.12 -16.07
CA LEU A 130 1.09 10.43 -15.65
C LEU A 130 0.14 11.37 -14.89
N PHE A 131 0.63 12.16 -13.94
CA PHE A 131 -0.20 13.11 -13.19
C PHE A 131 -0.63 14.33 -14.00
N ASN A 132 0.12 14.71 -15.03
CA ASN A 132 -0.33 15.71 -16.00
C ASN A 132 -1.51 15.20 -16.84
N ARG A 133 -1.51 13.90 -17.18
CA ARG A 133 -2.61 13.23 -17.87
C ARG A 133 -3.82 13.00 -16.96
N PHE A 134 -3.59 12.63 -15.70
CA PHE A 134 -4.60 12.30 -14.69
C PHE A 134 -4.45 13.20 -13.45
N PRO A 135 -4.79 14.50 -13.57
CA PRO A 135 -4.54 15.48 -12.52
C PRO A 135 -5.33 15.24 -11.22
N LYS A 136 -6.43 14.50 -11.25
CA LYS A 136 -7.24 14.15 -10.08
C LYS A 136 -6.82 12.84 -9.41
N ALA A 137 -6.04 12.01 -10.08
CA ALA A 137 -5.50 10.80 -9.48
C ALA A 137 -4.57 11.16 -8.32
N LYS A 138 -4.59 10.33 -7.29
CA LYS A 138 -3.76 10.44 -6.09
C LYS A 138 -2.40 9.78 -6.32
N PHE A 139 -1.48 10.02 -5.40
CA PHE A 139 -0.16 9.40 -5.42
C PHE A 139 -0.01 8.45 -4.24
N THR A 140 0.33 7.19 -4.53
CA THR A 140 0.85 6.23 -3.56
C THR A 140 2.35 6.18 -3.75
N PHE A 141 3.11 6.56 -2.73
CA PHE A 141 4.57 6.47 -2.80
C PHE A 141 5.02 5.17 -2.14
N ASP A 142 5.64 4.28 -2.90
CA ASP A 142 6.38 3.15 -2.36
C ASP A 142 7.88 3.49 -2.27
N ILE A 143 8.35 3.56 -1.03
CA ILE A 143 9.74 3.86 -0.71
C ILE A 143 10.69 2.72 -1.10
N ASN A 144 10.22 1.48 -1.11
CA ASN A 144 11.02 0.33 -1.49
C ASN A 144 11.38 0.42 -2.97
N HIS A 145 10.38 0.65 -3.82
CA HIS A 145 10.59 0.86 -5.25
C HIS A 145 11.57 2.01 -5.53
N ALA A 146 11.46 3.13 -4.83
CA ALA A 146 12.42 4.23 -4.99
C ALA A 146 13.85 3.81 -4.60
N GLU A 147 14.01 3.06 -3.51
CA GLU A 147 15.29 2.55 -3.04
C GLU A 147 15.89 1.52 -4.00
N GLU A 148 15.11 0.57 -4.51
CA GLU A 148 15.56 -0.41 -5.52
C GLU A 148 16.02 0.26 -6.82
N ASN A 149 15.36 1.34 -7.23
CA ASN A 149 15.76 2.15 -8.38
C ASN A 149 16.96 3.07 -8.11
N ASN A 150 17.48 3.11 -6.87
CA ASN A 150 18.52 4.05 -6.41
C ASN A 150 18.13 5.52 -6.62
N ILE A 151 16.84 5.85 -6.45
CA ILE A 151 16.32 7.21 -6.60
C ILE A 151 16.13 7.79 -5.19
N PRO A 152 16.78 8.93 -4.87
CA PRO A 152 16.54 9.61 -3.60
C PRO A 152 15.06 9.96 -3.44
N ARG A 153 14.48 9.55 -2.31
CA ARG A 153 13.05 9.73 -2.01
C ARG A 153 12.59 11.18 -2.13
N ILE A 154 13.49 12.13 -1.84
CA ILE A 154 13.29 13.58 -1.96
C ILE A 154 12.99 14.03 -3.40
N GLU A 155 13.37 13.27 -4.42
CA GLU A 155 13.09 13.64 -5.82
C GLU A 155 11.61 13.50 -6.17
N PHE A 156 10.85 12.65 -5.47
CA PHE A 156 9.42 12.52 -5.67
C PHE A 156 8.61 13.68 -5.06
N GLN A 157 9.26 14.57 -4.28
CA GLN A 157 8.58 15.68 -3.60
C GLN A 157 7.93 16.69 -4.55
N SER A 158 8.42 16.77 -5.79
CA SER A 158 7.91 17.69 -6.79
C SER A 158 6.59 17.25 -7.43
N LEU A 159 6.16 16.01 -7.20
CA LEU A 159 4.95 15.45 -7.80
C LEU A 159 3.69 15.94 -7.09
N LYS A 160 3.35 15.28 -5.99
CA LYS A 160 2.21 15.53 -5.12
C LYS A 160 2.59 15.07 -3.72
N ASN A 161 1.94 15.62 -2.71
CA ASN A 161 1.97 14.96 -1.40
C ASN A 161 1.28 13.60 -1.53
N PRO A 162 1.93 12.50 -1.12
CA PRO A 162 1.32 11.18 -1.22
C PRO A 162 0.07 11.10 -0.33
N GLU A 163 -1.04 10.59 -0.89
CA GLU A 163 -2.21 10.22 -0.10
C GLU A 163 -1.88 8.97 0.74
N GLN A 164 -1.05 8.09 0.19
CA GLN A 164 -0.61 6.86 0.82
C GLN A 164 0.90 6.65 0.62
N LEU A 165 1.55 6.14 1.65
CA LEU A 165 2.93 5.72 1.67
C LEU A 165 2.95 4.21 1.88
N HIS A 166 3.44 3.44 0.92
CA HIS A 166 3.82 2.05 1.17
C HIS A 166 5.16 2.05 1.88
N PHE A 167 5.17 1.42 3.05
CA PHE A 167 6.25 1.46 4.00
C PHE A 167 6.86 0.07 4.15
N SER A 168 8.05 -0.08 3.58
CA SER A 168 8.89 -1.26 3.67
C SER A 168 10.34 -0.89 3.33
N THR A 169 11.26 -1.84 3.39
CA THR A 169 12.67 -1.67 2.98
C THR A 169 13.06 -2.79 2.03
N VAL A 170 14.07 -2.53 1.18
CA VAL A 170 14.62 -3.57 0.30
C VAL A 170 15.11 -4.74 1.13
N ASN A 171 14.65 -5.95 0.79
CA ASN A 171 15.00 -7.16 1.53
C ASN A 171 16.45 -7.58 1.23
N HIS A 172 17.36 -7.34 2.18
CA HIS A 172 18.75 -7.80 2.11
C HIS A 172 18.95 -9.14 2.83
N ASN A 173 18.02 -10.08 2.64
CA ASN A 173 17.96 -11.36 3.36
C ASN A 173 17.74 -11.19 4.88
N PHE A 174 16.79 -10.32 5.24
CA PHE A 174 16.46 -10.03 6.65
C PHE A 174 15.66 -11.13 7.34
N TYR A 175 15.26 -12.17 6.61
CA TYR A 175 14.53 -13.33 7.14
C TYR A 175 15.37 -14.62 7.06
N PRO A 176 16.58 -14.70 7.63
CA PRO A 176 17.45 -15.86 7.48
C PRO A 176 16.87 -17.14 8.10
N GLU A 177 15.95 -17.00 9.07
CA GLU A 177 15.23 -18.10 9.70
C GLU A 177 14.01 -18.58 8.89
N PHE A 178 13.61 -17.84 7.86
CA PHE A 178 12.45 -18.11 7.00
C PHE A 178 12.86 -18.06 5.52
N PRO A 179 13.70 -19.00 5.06
CA PRO A 179 14.25 -19.01 3.71
C PRO A 179 13.20 -19.14 2.60
N GLU A 180 11.96 -19.52 2.93
CA GLU A 180 10.82 -19.51 2.02
C GLU A 180 10.34 -18.09 1.64
N ILE A 181 10.78 -17.07 2.38
CA ILE A 181 10.44 -15.68 2.14
C ILE A 181 11.39 -15.08 1.11
N ASP A 182 10.95 -15.14 -0.14
CA ASP A 182 11.64 -14.61 -1.30
C ASP A 182 10.81 -13.45 -1.89
N THR A 183 11.02 -12.25 -1.33
CA THR A 183 10.33 -11.01 -1.70
C THR A 183 11.32 -9.85 -1.68
N SER A 184 11.06 -8.80 -2.48
CA SER A 184 11.78 -7.53 -2.44
C SER A 184 11.44 -6.67 -1.20
N HIS A 185 10.28 -6.91 -0.56
CA HIS A 185 9.78 -6.07 0.54
C HIS A 185 10.03 -6.72 1.90
N ALA A 186 10.81 -6.06 2.74
CA ALA A 186 11.02 -6.41 4.14
C ALA A 186 10.48 -5.34 5.09
N LEU A 187 10.31 -5.71 6.36
CA LEU A 187 9.94 -4.77 7.41
C LEU A 187 11.09 -3.79 7.68
N ALA A 188 10.80 -2.50 7.73
CA ALA A 188 11.81 -1.45 7.85
C ALA A 188 12.58 -1.53 9.17
N HIS A 189 11.96 -1.98 10.27
CA HIS A 189 12.65 -2.13 11.55
C HIS A 189 13.80 -3.16 11.52
N LEU A 190 13.83 -4.05 10.52
CA LEU A 190 14.91 -5.01 10.32
C LEU A 190 16.14 -4.38 9.66
N ASN A 191 15.99 -3.24 8.99
CA ASN A 191 17.09 -2.53 8.34
C ASN A 191 17.66 -1.44 9.29
N PRO A 192 18.87 -1.64 9.86
CA PRO A 192 19.48 -0.67 10.76
C PRO A 192 19.89 0.64 10.08
N ASN A 193 20.01 0.62 8.75
CA ASN A 193 20.42 1.76 7.92
C ASN A 193 19.23 2.41 7.19
N PHE A 194 18.01 2.03 7.52
CA PHE A 194 16.83 2.59 6.87
C PHE A 194 16.79 4.12 7.07
N ASP A 195 16.80 4.86 5.97
CA ASP A 195 16.76 6.32 6.00
C ASP A 195 15.39 6.79 6.50
N LYS A 196 15.39 7.68 7.50
CA LYS A 196 14.16 8.20 8.14
C LYS A 196 13.79 9.59 7.62
N ASN A 197 14.53 10.15 6.67
CA ASN A 197 14.33 11.52 6.17
C ASN A 197 13.05 11.72 5.33
N ILE A 198 12.10 10.78 5.34
CA ILE A 198 10.83 10.88 4.59
C ILE A 198 9.76 11.73 5.30
N ILE A 199 9.87 11.88 6.63
CA ILE A 199 8.88 12.57 7.48
C ILE A 199 8.58 14.00 7.01
N PRO A 200 9.55 14.84 6.62
CA PRO A 200 9.27 16.24 6.30
C PRO A 200 8.37 16.44 5.07
N TRP A 201 8.26 15.43 4.21
CA TRP A 201 7.54 15.52 2.95
C TRP A 201 6.12 14.92 3.01
N ILE A 202 5.89 13.91 3.86
CA ILE A 202 4.55 13.32 3.98
C ILE A 202 3.60 14.21 4.78
N GLY A 203 2.33 14.26 4.36
CA GLY A 203 1.30 15.05 5.02
C GLY A 203 0.83 14.40 6.32
N ILE A 204 0.23 15.20 7.20
CA ILE A 204 -0.35 14.71 8.47
C ILE A 204 -1.48 13.69 8.27
N ASP A 205 -2.13 13.74 7.11
CA ASP A 205 -3.23 12.85 6.72
C ASP A 205 -2.78 11.71 5.79
N THR A 206 -1.47 11.58 5.49
CA THR A 206 -0.95 10.49 4.67
C THR A 206 -1.14 9.15 5.38
N ILE A 207 -1.72 8.17 4.69
CA ILE A 207 -1.88 6.80 5.17
C ILE A 207 -0.52 6.07 5.05
N ILE A 208 0.01 5.55 6.14
CA ILE A 208 1.23 4.74 6.13
C ILE A 208 0.83 3.26 6.11
N THR A 209 0.91 2.63 4.95
CA THR A 209 0.58 1.21 4.76
C THR A 209 1.84 0.36 4.89
N LEU A 210 1.87 -0.53 5.88
CA LEU A 210 2.95 -1.52 5.98
C LEU A 210 2.84 -2.50 4.82
N GLU A 211 3.94 -2.73 4.10
CA GLU A 211 3.98 -3.64 2.94
C GLU A 211 5.05 -4.74 3.06
N GLY A 212 5.91 -4.66 4.09
CA GLY A 212 6.86 -5.73 4.40
C GLY A 212 6.17 -7.03 4.83
N VAL A 213 6.64 -8.18 4.33
CA VAL A 213 6.04 -9.49 4.62
C VAL A 213 6.19 -9.90 6.10
N PHE A 214 5.15 -10.52 6.68
CA PHE A 214 5.21 -11.13 8.00
C PHE A 214 5.54 -12.63 7.90
N PRO A 215 6.65 -13.11 8.49
CA PRO A 215 7.15 -14.45 8.24
C PRO A 215 6.32 -15.58 8.83
N VAL A 216 5.78 -15.38 10.02
CA VAL A 216 5.05 -16.37 10.80
C VAL A 216 3.96 -15.68 11.58
N ASP A 217 2.99 -16.45 12.08
CA ASP A 217 1.99 -15.98 13.04
C ASP A 217 2.62 -15.56 14.37
N ASN A 218 3.26 -14.39 14.33
CA ASN A 218 3.97 -13.79 15.43
C ASN A 218 3.71 -12.29 15.37
N GLN A 219 2.79 -11.85 16.22
CA GLN A 219 2.40 -10.44 16.36
C GLN A 219 3.58 -9.53 16.66
N SER A 220 4.70 -10.04 17.20
CA SER A 220 5.86 -9.20 17.51
C SER A 220 6.45 -8.51 16.28
N PHE A 221 6.44 -9.13 15.10
CA PHE A 221 6.92 -8.47 13.87
C PHE A 221 6.08 -7.23 13.54
N ILE A 222 4.75 -7.36 13.66
CA ILE A 222 3.82 -6.26 13.43
C ILE A 222 4.04 -5.18 14.51
N LEU A 223 4.05 -5.55 15.78
CA LEU A 223 4.20 -4.60 16.88
C LEU A 223 5.55 -3.87 16.84
N ASN A 224 6.63 -4.55 16.46
CA ASN A 224 7.95 -3.93 16.29
C ASN A 224 7.95 -2.92 15.14
N GLU A 225 7.33 -3.24 14.01
CA GLU A 225 7.21 -2.32 12.87
C GLU A 225 6.34 -1.10 13.21
N LEU A 226 5.21 -1.30 13.90
CA LEU A 226 4.34 -0.23 14.37
C LEU A 226 5.07 0.71 15.34
N ASN A 227 5.80 0.14 16.30
CA ASN A 227 6.64 0.92 17.22
C ASN A 227 7.76 1.64 16.47
N TYR A 228 8.34 1.02 15.45
CA TYR A 228 9.35 1.66 14.61
C TYR A 228 8.78 2.89 13.89
N ILE A 229 7.63 2.76 13.24
CA ILE A 229 6.95 3.88 12.56
C ILE A 229 6.67 5.01 13.56
N LYS A 230 6.00 4.72 14.68
CA LYS A 230 5.62 5.75 15.67
C LYS A 230 6.79 6.52 16.29
N ASN A 231 7.96 5.90 16.37
CA ASN A 231 9.15 6.52 16.94
C ASN A 231 9.99 7.28 15.91
N ASN A 232 9.71 7.07 14.62
CA ASN A 232 10.56 7.56 13.54
C ASN A 232 9.79 8.29 12.43
N ILE A 233 8.47 8.44 12.56
CA ILE A 233 7.58 9.20 11.67
C ILE A 233 6.60 9.99 12.54
#